data_AF-A0A8T4ZIM8-F1
#
_entry.id   AF-A0A8T4ZIM8-F1
#
_cell.length_a   1.000
_cell.length_b   1.000
_cell.length_c   1.000
_cell.angle_alpha   90.00
_cell.angle_beta   90.00
_cell.angle_gamma   90.00
#
_symmetry.space_group_name_H-M   'P 1'
#
loop_
_entity.id
_entity.type
_entity.pdbx_description
1 polymer ?
#
loop_
_entity_poly.entity_id
_entity_poly.type
_entity_poly.pdbx_seq_one_letter_code
_entity_poly.pdbx_strand_id
1 'polypeptide(L)'
;MSKLYELFSDPSVESFGRALRYAIMKKEFGGCEDYASLIELEYVETVEEFVESLKKFLRRYDACSRRYERERGRASFKPNENDLINLIRLTETYGVRNVSSSLIAHALVKASKEE
;
A
#
# COMPACT_ATOMS: atom_id res chain seq x y z
N MET A 1 15.51 -11.66 16.60
CA MET A 1 15.31 -10.51 15.69
C MET A 1 14.22 -9.62 16.29
N SER A 2 14.14 -8.33 15.92
CA SER A 2 13.10 -7.46 16.49
C SER A 2 11.73 -7.81 15.88
N LYS A 3 10.66 -7.70 16.68
CA LYS A 3 9.27 -7.85 16.21
C LYS A 3 8.95 -6.94 15.02
N LEU A 4 9.59 -5.77 14.93
CA LEU A 4 9.41 -4.85 13.81
C LEU A 4 10.04 -5.36 12.52
N TYR A 5 11.20 -6.03 12.57
CA TYR A 5 11.81 -6.60 11.37
C TYR A 5 10.88 -7.63 10.70
N GLU A 6 10.20 -8.45 11.52
CA GLU A 6 9.22 -9.42 11.03
C GLU A 6 8.04 -8.73 10.33
N LEU A 7 7.51 -7.64 10.89
CA LEU A 7 6.47 -6.84 10.25
C LEU A 7 6.93 -6.23 8.92
N PHE A 8 8.11 -5.59 8.90
CA PHE A 8 8.62 -4.95 7.68
C PHE A 8 8.94 -5.95 6.57
N SER A 9 9.25 -7.20 6.93
CA SER A 9 9.56 -8.27 5.97
C SER A 9 8.33 -9.10 5.59
N ASP A 10 7.15 -8.76 6.10
CA ASP A 10 5.93 -9.51 5.79
C ASP A 10 5.51 -9.25 4.32
N PRO A 11 5.27 -10.31 3.51
CA PRO A 11 4.92 -10.17 2.10
C PRO A 11 3.68 -9.30 1.86
N SER A 12 2.73 -9.28 2.78
CA SER A 12 1.51 -8.47 2.64
C SER A 12 1.81 -6.99 2.82
N VAL A 13 2.77 -6.63 3.68
CA VAL A 13 3.25 -5.25 3.84
C VAL A 13 4.01 -4.81 2.59
N GLU A 14 4.87 -5.67 2.03
CA GLU A 14 5.57 -5.39 0.77
C GLU A 14 4.59 -5.19 -0.40
N SER A 15 3.63 -6.10 -0.54
CA SER A 15 2.61 -6.09 -1.60
C SER A 15 1.77 -4.80 -1.56
N PHE A 16 1.22 -4.44 -0.40
CA PHE A 16 0.45 -3.21 -0.25
C PHE A 16 1.32 -1.94 -0.31
N GLY A 17 2.53 -1.99 0.23
CA GLY A 17 3.50 -0.90 0.14
C GLY A 17 3.89 -0.60 -1.31
N ARG A 18 4.05 -1.64 -2.15
CA ARG A 18 4.29 -1.52 -3.59
C ARG A 18 3.09 -0.94 -4.33
N ALA A 19 1.87 -1.40 -4.02
CA ALA A 19 0.65 -0.81 -4.58
C ALA A 19 0.55 0.69 -4.24
N LEU A 20 0.80 1.04 -2.97
CA LEU A 20 0.79 2.42 -2.49
C LEU A 20 1.87 3.26 -3.17
N ARG A 21 3.08 2.71 -3.37
CA ARG A 21 4.14 3.35 -4.16
C ARG A 21 3.64 3.73 -5.54
N TYR A 22 3.06 2.78 -6.28
CA TYR A 22 2.57 3.05 -7.62
C TYR A 22 1.44 4.09 -7.62
N ALA A 23 0.59 4.09 -6.60
CA ALA A 23 -0.47 5.09 -6.48
C ALA A 23 0.06 6.52 -6.29
N ILE A 24 1.12 6.71 -5.49
CA ILE A 24 1.68 8.03 -5.19
C ILE A 24 2.64 8.56 -6.26
N MET A 25 3.12 7.70 -7.17
CA MET A 25 3.98 8.12 -8.26
C MET A 25 3.29 9.13 -9.19
N LYS A 26 4.09 9.97 -9.84
CA LYS A 26 3.60 10.91 -10.84
C LYS A 26 3.00 10.18 -12.04
N LYS A 27 2.03 10.83 -12.69
CA LYS A 27 1.36 10.31 -13.90
C LYS A 27 2.32 10.00 -15.05
N GLU A 28 3.37 10.80 -15.22
CA GLU A 28 4.42 10.57 -16.22
C GLU A 28 5.09 9.19 -16.08
N PHE A 29 5.15 8.66 -14.85
CA PHE A 29 5.68 7.33 -14.54
C PHE A 29 4.59 6.26 -14.39
N GLY A 30 3.35 6.56 -14.76
CA GLY A 30 2.22 5.63 -14.70
C GLY A 30 1.48 5.59 -13.35
N GLY A 31 1.84 6.43 -12.38
CA GLY A 31 1.15 6.53 -11.09
C GLY A 31 -0.01 7.52 -11.09
N CYS A 32 -0.62 7.76 -9.93
CA CYS A 32 -1.85 8.57 -9.82
C CYS A 32 -1.77 9.78 -8.91
N GLU A 33 -0.61 10.08 -8.35
CA GLU A 33 -0.41 11.21 -7.45
C GLU A 33 -1.36 11.15 -6.24
N ASP A 34 -1.68 9.92 -5.77
CA ASP A 34 -2.61 9.68 -4.66
C ASP A 34 -1.96 9.92 -3.30
N TYR A 35 -1.47 11.14 -3.07
CA TYR A 35 -0.89 11.55 -1.80
C TYR A 35 -1.93 11.55 -0.66
N ALA A 36 -3.22 11.59 -0.98
CA ALA A 36 -4.30 11.48 0.00
C ALA A 36 -4.22 10.15 0.77
N SER A 37 -3.88 9.04 0.11
CA SER A 37 -3.69 7.74 0.78
C SER A 37 -2.58 7.75 1.84
N LEU A 38 -1.51 8.54 1.65
CA LEU A 38 -0.45 8.66 2.66
C LEU A 38 -0.97 9.36 3.92
N ILE A 39 -1.65 10.50 3.72
CA ILE A 39 -2.22 11.28 4.82
C ILE A 39 -3.29 10.47 5.54
N GLU A 40 -4.20 9.83 4.80
CA GLU A 40 -5.24 8.99 5.39
C GLU A 40 -4.64 7.87 6.25
N LEU A 41 -3.57 7.21 5.81
CA LEU A 41 -2.88 6.14 6.57
C LEU A 41 -2.10 6.65 7.78
N GLU A 42 -1.51 7.85 7.71
CA GLU A 42 -0.73 8.46 8.78
C GLU A 42 -1.58 8.77 10.03
N TYR A 43 -2.83 9.18 9.83
CA TYR A 43 -3.74 9.58 10.90
C TYR A 43 -4.66 8.47 11.42
N VAL A 44 -4.51 7.23 10.93
CA VAL A 44 -5.31 6.11 11.42
C VAL A 44 -4.91 5.73 12.84
N GLU A 45 -5.89 5.61 13.74
CA GLU A 45 -5.66 5.16 15.12
C GLU A 45 -6.33 3.83 15.43
N THR A 46 -7.42 3.50 14.74
CA THR A 46 -8.22 2.28 14.98
C THR A 46 -8.21 1.32 13.79
N VAL A 47 -8.55 0.05 14.04
CA VAL A 47 -8.60 -0.97 12.97
C VAL A 47 -9.71 -0.65 11.98
N GLU A 48 -10.82 -0.08 12.45
CA GLU A 48 -11.95 0.34 11.62
C GLU A 48 -11.55 1.46 10.66
N GLU A 49 -10.85 2.48 11.16
CA GLU A 49 -10.29 3.55 10.33
C GLU A 49 -9.25 3.02 9.34
N PHE A 50 -8.46 2.03 9.75
CA PHE A 50 -7.47 1.39 8.88
C PHE A 50 -8.14 0.70 7.69
N VAL A 51 -9.16 -0.11 7.98
CA VAL A 51 -9.95 -0.81 6.96
C VAL A 51 -10.63 0.20 6.03
N GLU A 52 -11.18 1.28 6.57
CA GLU A 52 -11.82 2.32 5.75
C GLU A 52 -10.81 3.06 4.85
N SER A 53 -9.63 3.36 5.37
CA SER A 53 -8.52 3.95 4.61
C SER A 53 -8.08 3.02 3.46
N LEU A 54 -7.90 1.72 3.74
CA LEU A 54 -7.56 0.73 2.72
C LEU A 54 -8.64 0.60 1.64
N LYS A 55 -9.92 0.63 2.00
CA LYS A 55 -11.02 0.60 1.02
C LYS A 55 -10.97 1.80 0.08
N LYS A 56 -10.79 3.00 0.63
CA LYS A 56 -10.66 4.23 -0.16
C LYS A 56 -9.45 4.18 -1.09
N PHE A 57 -8.31 3.78 -0.55
CA PHE A 57 -7.09 3.56 -1.32
C PHE A 57 -7.29 2.57 -2.47
N LEU A 58 -7.79 1.35 -2.20
CA LEU A 58 -8.00 0.32 -3.22
C LEU A 58 -8.95 0.78 -4.32
N ARG A 59 -9.99 1.57 -3.97
CA ARG A 59 -10.90 2.16 -4.96
C ARG A 59 -10.19 3.18 -5.86
N ARG A 60 -9.36 4.06 -5.29
CA ARG A 60 -8.54 5.02 -6.07
C ARG A 60 -7.51 4.27 -6.92
N TYR A 61 -6.93 3.21 -6.38
CA TYR A 61 -5.91 2.41 -7.04
C TYR A 61 -6.48 1.56 -8.19
N ASP A 62 -7.70 1.04 -8.09
CA ASP A 62 -8.36 0.36 -9.22
C ASP A 62 -8.59 1.33 -10.40
N ALA A 63 -9.04 2.56 -10.12
CA ALA A 63 -9.16 3.59 -11.16
C ALA A 63 -7.79 3.91 -11.79
N CYS A 64 -6.74 3.97 -10.96
CA CYS A 64 -5.36 4.17 -11.41
C CYS A 64 -4.89 3.04 -12.35
N SER A 65 -5.09 1.81 -11.90
CA SER A 65 -4.73 0.57 -12.56
C SER A 65 -5.36 0.45 -13.94
N ARG A 66 -6.67 0.72 -14.04
CA ARG A 66 -7.40 0.71 -15.33
C ARG A 66 -6.92 1.79 -16.30
N ARG A 67 -6.50 2.96 -15.79
CA ARG A 67 -5.92 4.00 -16.65
C ARG A 67 -4.57 3.56 -17.18
N TYR A 68 -3.70 3.06 -16.30
CA TYR A 68 -2.38 2.55 -16.66
C TYR A 68 -2.46 1.43 -17.71
N GLU A 69 -3.36 0.47 -17.53
CA GLU A 69 -3.58 -0.64 -18.46
C GLU A 69 -3.98 -0.15 -19.86
N ARG A 70 -4.86 0.87 -19.94
CA ARG A 70 -5.26 1.49 -21.21
C ARG A 70 -4.14 2.27 -21.88
N GLU A 71 -3.35 3.02 -21.11
CA GLU A 71 -2.29 3.90 -21.65
C GLU A 71 -1.01 3.14 -22.02
N ARG A 72 -0.68 2.06 -21.29
CA ARG A 72 0.57 1.32 -21.46
C ARG A 72 0.39 -0.05 -22.14
N GLY A 73 -0.84 -0.54 -22.28
CA GLY A 73 -1.12 -1.83 -22.92
C GLY A 73 -0.58 -3.05 -22.16
N ARG A 74 -0.29 -2.92 -20.85
CA ARG A 74 0.20 -4.00 -19.99
C ARG A 74 -0.54 -4.00 -18.65
N ALA A 75 -0.62 -5.18 -18.03
CA ALA A 75 -1.28 -5.35 -16.74
C ALA A 75 -0.66 -4.46 -15.65
N SER A 76 -1.51 -3.89 -14.81
CA SER A 76 -1.10 -3.20 -13.59
C SER A 76 -0.85 -4.22 -12.47
N PHE A 77 0.02 -3.87 -11.51
CA PHE A 77 0.15 -4.64 -10.28
C PHE A 77 -1.12 -4.50 -9.44
N LYS A 78 -1.57 -5.58 -8.80
CA LYS A 78 -2.70 -5.57 -7.87
C LYS A 78 -2.36 -6.40 -6.64
N PRO A 79 -2.53 -5.85 -5.42
CA PRO A 79 -2.39 -6.65 -4.20
C PRO A 79 -3.48 -7.72 -4.17
N ASN A 80 -3.17 -8.89 -3.61
CA ASN A 80 -4.10 -10.01 -3.56
C ASN A 80 -5.01 -9.95 -2.31
N GLU A 81 -6.11 -10.70 -2.32
CA GLU A 81 -7.09 -10.70 -1.21
C GLU A 81 -6.54 -11.32 0.08
N ASN A 82 -5.67 -12.34 -0.03
CA ASN A 82 -5.03 -12.95 1.14
C ASN A 82 -4.09 -11.96 1.84
N ASP A 83 -3.42 -11.09 1.09
CA ASP A 83 -2.57 -10.05 1.62
C ASP A 83 -3.39 -9.05 2.44
N LEU A 84 -4.61 -8.73 1.99
CA LEU A 84 -5.50 -7.84 2.73
C LEU A 84 -5.91 -8.44 4.08
N ILE A 85 -6.28 -9.73 4.08
CA ILE A 85 -6.66 -10.46 5.30
C ILE A 85 -5.47 -10.48 6.27
N ASN A 86 -4.27 -10.79 5.76
CA ASN A 86 -3.06 -10.78 6.57
C ASN A 86 -2.74 -9.38 7.11
N LEU A 87 -2.90 -8.33 6.32
CA LEU A 87 -2.67 -6.95 6.75
C LEU A 87 -3.53 -6.58 7.97
N ILE A 88 -4.80 -6.97 7.95
CA ILE A 88 -5.73 -6.75 9.08
C ILE A 88 -5.23 -7.51 10.31
N ARG A 89 -4.87 -8.79 10.18
CA ARG A 89 -4.29 -9.57 11.29
C ARG A 89 -2.99 -8.98 11.85
N LEU A 90 -2.15 -8.37 11.00
CA LEU A 90 -0.94 -7.68 11.44
C LEU A 90 -1.28 -6.46 12.31
N THR A 91 -2.40 -5.76 12.05
CA THR A 91 -2.82 -4.64 12.91
C THR A 91 -3.19 -5.08 14.32
N GLU A 92 -3.78 -6.28 14.47
CA GLU A 92 -4.08 -6.86 15.78
C GLU A 92 -2.81 -7.23 16.54
N THR A 93 -1.77 -7.67 15.84
CA THR A 93 -0.51 -8.14 16.43
C THR A 93 0.46 -7.01 16.76
N TYR A 94 0.60 -6.06 15.84
CA TYR A 94 1.62 -5.01 15.88
C TYR A 94 1.06 -3.62 16.17
N GLY A 95 -0.26 -3.46 16.15
CA GLY A 95 -0.91 -2.17 16.25
C GLY A 95 -0.97 -1.42 14.92
N VAL A 96 -2.06 -0.71 14.70
CA VAL A 96 -2.38 -0.02 13.45
C VAL A 96 -1.28 0.96 13.02
N ARG A 97 -0.79 1.79 13.95
CA ARG A 97 0.26 2.78 13.64
C ARG A 97 1.54 2.15 13.10
N ASN A 98 1.94 1.00 13.62
CA ASN A 98 3.15 0.30 13.16
C ASN A 98 2.96 -0.28 11.76
N VAL A 99 1.79 -0.86 11.49
CA VAL A 99 1.45 -1.37 10.16
C VAL A 99 1.37 -0.24 9.14
N SER A 100 0.64 0.84 9.45
CA SER A 100 0.55 2.03 8.59
C SER A 100 1.93 2.62 8.30
N SER A 101 2.77 2.78 9.33
CA SER A 101 4.14 3.29 9.17
C SER A 101 4.98 2.37 8.28
N SER A 102 4.80 1.06 8.38
CA SER A 102 5.53 0.08 7.56
C SER A 102 5.10 0.16 6.09
N LEU A 103 3.80 0.31 5.82
CA LEU A 103 3.26 0.51 4.46
C LEU A 103 3.78 1.80 3.84
N ILE A 104 3.74 2.91 4.59
CA ILE A 104 4.24 4.21 4.14
C ILE A 104 5.75 4.14 3.88
N ALA A 105 6.52 3.54 4.78
CA ALA A 105 7.96 3.37 4.60
C ALA A 105 8.29 2.56 3.34
N HIS A 106 7.61 1.43 3.12
CA HIS A 106 7.74 0.65 1.88
C HIS A 106 7.40 1.51 0.66
N ALA A 107 6.30 2.26 0.69
CA ALA A 107 5.90 3.10 -0.43
C ALA A 107 6.91 4.20 -0.77
N LEU A 108 7.60 4.76 0.23
CA LEU A 108 8.53 5.89 0.05
C LEU A 108 9.97 5.46 -0.29
N VAL A 109 10.42 4.29 0.14
CA VAL A 109 11.79 3.84 -0.11
C VAL A 109 11.91 3.30 -1.52
N LYS A 110 12.53 4.03 -2.44
CA LYS A 110 12.75 3.56 -3.81
C LYS A 110 13.49 2.21 -3.79
N ALA A 111 12.82 1.13 -4.20
CA ALA A 111 13.49 -0.14 -4.42
C ALA A 111 14.58 0.10 -5.48
N SER A 112 15.84 -0.12 -5.10
CA SER A 112 16.92 -0.17 -6.06
C SER A 112 16.70 -1.42 -6.90
N LYS A 113 16.16 -1.24 -8.11
CA LYS A 113 15.72 -2.28 -9.06
C LYS A 113 14.53 -3.13 -8.59
N GLU A 114 13.33 -2.67 -8.90
CA GLU A 114 12.27 -3.60 -9.33
C GLU A 114 12.44 -3.72 -10.86
N GLU A 115 12.97 -4.85 -11.32
CA GLU A 115 13.09 -5.19 -12.75
C GLU A 115 11.72 -5.55 -13.37
#